data_AF-A0A936MSX6-F1
#
_entry.id   AF-A0A936MSX6-F1
#
_cell.length_a   1.000
_cell.length_b   1.000
_cell.length_c   1.000
_cell.angle_alpha   90.00
_cell.angle_beta   90.00
_cell.angle_gamma   90.00
#
_symmetry.space_group_name_H-M   'P 1'
#
loop_
_entity.id
_entity.type
_entity.pdbx_description
1 polymer ?
#
loop_
_entity_poly.entity_id
_entity_poly.type
_entity_poly.pdbx_seq_one_letter_code
_entity_poly.pdbx_strand_id
1 'polypeptide(L)'
;MRFPFRSSLLVTPLICACVSDPAPASHPSPPPLPEGASHVALCPVATMIDAYPGEYPNQPNDPQPLAPDCIARAHDAIIVLGCPNEDTGAASACQIARADIAVALSSAGYGDRFITTGGAVHNEWVEADTLRDLLIQRGISADRIKTEPLAEHTDENIYHSTQIMEMEGQASAVVVSDQPGHLLLTGLCDSNCCVDLGRLSVFDFPIANGRVTAGHYVRHPWANPISAAECTHIETPTKFMCTNLAQRRACKETFEL
;
A
#
# COMPACT_ATOMS: atom_id res chain seq x y z
N MET A 1 40.44 46.56 -62.47
CA MET A 1 39.04 46.23 -62.10
C MET A 1 39.08 45.18 -61.01
N ARG A 2 38.64 45.52 -59.79
CA ARG A 2 38.66 44.67 -58.60
C ARG A 2 37.31 43.93 -58.47
N PHE A 3 37.34 42.62 -58.28
CA PHE A 3 36.18 41.80 -57.91
C PHE A 3 35.90 41.92 -56.39
N PRO A 4 34.64 41.85 -55.93
CA PRO A 4 34.29 42.05 -54.53
C PRO A 4 34.44 40.76 -53.69
N PHE A 5 34.75 40.97 -52.42
CA PHE A 5 34.87 39.98 -51.35
C PHE A 5 33.56 39.20 -51.14
N ARG A 6 33.66 37.87 -50.99
CA ARG A 6 32.61 37.04 -50.38
C ARG A 6 32.69 37.17 -48.86
N SER A 7 31.59 37.59 -48.23
CA SER A 7 31.41 37.57 -46.78
C SER A 7 30.94 36.18 -46.36
N SER A 8 31.74 35.45 -45.59
CA SER A 8 31.30 34.21 -44.93
C SER A 8 30.52 34.58 -43.67
N LEU A 9 29.21 34.36 -43.65
CA LEU A 9 28.44 34.34 -42.41
C LEU A 9 28.82 33.08 -41.62
N LEU A 10 29.48 33.25 -40.48
CA LEU A 10 29.53 32.22 -39.45
C LEU A 10 28.16 32.17 -38.75
N VAL A 11 27.46 31.04 -38.92
CA VAL A 11 26.29 30.69 -38.12
C VAL A 11 26.81 29.99 -36.86
N THR A 12 26.82 30.70 -35.74
CA THR A 12 27.11 30.12 -34.43
C THR A 12 25.86 29.36 -33.96
N PRO A 13 25.93 28.06 -33.63
CA PRO A 13 24.78 27.36 -33.09
C PRO A 13 24.52 27.87 -31.67
N LEU A 14 23.32 28.39 -31.44
CA LEU A 14 22.83 28.73 -30.10
C LEU A 14 22.55 27.40 -29.39
N ILE A 15 23.52 26.95 -28.58
CA ILE A 15 23.31 25.82 -27.67
C ILE A 15 22.36 26.34 -26.58
N CYS A 16 21.08 25.98 -26.66
CA CYS A 16 20.18 26.09 -25.52
C CYS A 16 20.79 25.28 -24.38
N ALA A 17 21.33 25.97 -23.37
CA ALA A 17 21.64 25.35 -22.10
C ALA A 17 20.33 24.78 -21.56
N CYS A 18 20.25 23.45 -21.45
CA CYS A 18 19.23 22.81 -20.62
C CYS A 18 19.44 23.37 -19.21
N VAL A 19 18.54 24.24 -18.76
CA VAL A 19 18.36 24.49 -17.34
C VAL A 19 17.94 23.14 -16.77
N SER A 20 18.91 22.42 -16.19
CA SER A 20 18.63 21.25 -15.38
C SER A 20 17.71 21.70 -14.25
N ASP A 21 16.55 21.05 -14.15
CA ASP A 21 15.63 21.25 -13.03
C ASP A 21 16.41 21.18 -11.71
N PRO A 22 16.09 22.03 -10.72
CA PRO A 22 16.70 21.91 -9.41
C PRO A 22 16.47 20.49 -8.88
N ALA A 23 17.53 19.88 -8.35
CA ALA A 23 17.42 18.59 -7.67
C ALA A 23 16.27 18.67 -6.64
N PRO A 24 15.41 17.63 -6.53
CA PRO A 24 14.33 17.63 -5.55
C PRO A 24 14.93 17.92 -4.17
N ALA A 25 14.25 18.77 -3.41
CA ALA A 25 14.69 19.16 -2.07
C ALA A 25 15.00 17.89 -1.27
N SER A 26 16.19 17.85 -0.63
CA SER A 26 16.61 16.72 0.19
C SER A 26 15.57 16.50 1.29
N HIS A 27 14.77 15.44 1.16
CA HIS A 27 13.84 15.06 2.21
C HIS A 27 14.62 14.80 3.51
N PRO A 28 14.12 15.26 4.67
CA PRO A 28 14.75 14.95 5.95
C PRO A 28 14.87 13.42 6.07
N SER A 29 16.00 12.93 6.57
CA SER A 29 16.17 11.50 6.84
C SER A 29 15.05 11.03 7.77
N PRO A 30 14.46 9.84 7.54
CA PRO A 30 13.38 9.33 8.38
C PRO A 30 13.87 9.20 9.83
N PRO A 31 12.98 9.34 10.82
CA PRO A 31 13.36 9.14 12.22
C PRO A 31 13.80 7.70 12.46
N PRO A 32 14.53 7.42 13.55
CA PRO A 32 14.86 6.05 13.93
C PRO A 32 13.59 5.20 14.08
N LEU A 33 13.69 3.92 13.75
CA LEU A 33 12.59 2.98 13.94
C LEU A 33 12.28 2.80 15.44
N PRO A 34 11.02 2.50 15.80
CA PRO A 34 10.68 2.07 17.15
C PRO A 34 11.49 0.82 17.53
N GLU A 35 11.72 0.64 18.83
CA GLU A 35 12.42 -0.54 19.31
C GLU A 35 11.67 -1.82 18.91
N GLY A 36 12.37 -2.76 18.27
CA GLY A 36 11.80 -4.03 17.80
C GLY A 36 11.10 -3.97 16.44
N ALA A 37 10.93 -2.79 15.83
CA ALA A 37 10.35 -2.68 14.50
C ALA A 37 11.31 -3.17 13.40
N SER A 38 10.73 -3.75 12.36
CA SER A 38 11.45 -4.36 11.26
C SER A 38 12.14 -3.33 10.38
N HIS A 39 13.40 -3.62 10.03
CA HIS A 39 14.17 -2.85 9.05
C HIS A 39 13.56 -2.83 7.65
N VAL A 40 12.57 -3.70 7.37
CA VAL A 40 11.80 -3.67 6.12
C VAL A 40 11.08 -2.33 5.94
N ALA A 41 10.75 -1.63 7.02
CA ALA A 41 10.19 -0.27 6.98
C ALA A 41 11.14 0.77 6.34
N LEU A 42 12.43 0.48 6.23
CA LEU A 42 13.42 1.37 5.58
C LEU A 42 13.61 1.04 4.09
N CYS A 43 12.92 0.01 3.59
CA CYS A 43 12.95 -0.31 2.18
C CYS A 43 12.18 0.75 1.37
N PRO A 44 12.65 1.11 0.16
CA PRO A 44 11.95 2.08 -0.66
C PRO A 44 10.54 1.61 -0.99
N VAL A 45 9.55 2.43 -0.67
CA VAL A 45 8.17 2.29 -1.17
C VAL A 45 7.96 3.35 -2.24
N ALA A 46 7.71 2.91 -3.47
CA ALA A 46 7.49 3.82 -4.60
C ALA A 46 6.31 4.75 -4.35
N THR A 47 6.38 5.98 -4.87
CA THR A 47 5.23 6.88 -4.84
C THR A 47 4.13 6.36 -5.77
N MET A 48 2.90 6.84 -5.62
CA MET A 48 1.81 6.46 -6.51
C MET A 48 2.13 6.87 -7.96
N ILE A 49 2.72 8.06 -8.14
CA ILE A 49 3.12 8.56 -9.46
C ILE A 49 4.24 7.70 -10.06
N ASP A 50 5.21 7.28 -9.25
CA ASP A 50 6.34 6.45 -9.73
C ASP A 50 5.92 5.01 -10.02
N ALA A 51 5.06 4.42 -9.17
CA ALA A 51 4.57 3.06 -9.33
C ALA A 51 3.57 2.95 -10.49
N TYR A 52 2.81 4.01 -10.73
CA TYR A 52 1.68 4.01 -11.67
C TYR A 52 1.71 5.21 -12.63
N PRO A 53 2.77 5.34 -13.44
CA PRO A 53 2.91 6.45 -14.36
C PRO A 53 1.88 6.33 -15.50
N GLY A 54 1.11 7.38 -15.75
CA GLY A 54 0.18 7.43 -16.88
C GLY A 54 -1.14 8.13 -16.58
N GLU A 55 -1.94 8.34 -17.62
CA GLU A 55 -3.25 9.01 -17.56
C GLU A 55 -4.43 8.03 -17.32
N TYR A 56 -4.22 6.73 -17.54
CA TYR A 56 -5.26 5.69 -17.44
C TYR A 56 -5.04 4.77 -16.23
N PRO A 57 -6.08 4.04 -15.76
CA PRO A 57 -5.92 2.99 -14.76
C PRO A 57 -4.88 1.97 -15.17
N ASN A 58 -4.07 1.50 -14.21
CA ASN A 58 -3.25 0.32 -14.45
C ASN A 58 -4.15 -0.90 -14.63
N GLN A 59 -3.62 -1.95 -15.25
CA GLN A 59 -4.27 -3.26 -15.27
C GLN A 59 -4.04 -3.93 -13.91
N PRO A 60 -5.05 -3.98 -13.02
CA PRO A 60 -4.86 -4.44 -11.65
C PRO A 60 -4.52 -5.93 -11.52
N ASN A 61 -4.65 -6.67 -12.61
CA ASN A 61 -4.41 -8.11 -12.66
C ASN A 61 -3.11 -8.46 -13.41
N ASP A 62 -2.32 -7.45 -13.80
CA ASP A 62 -1.02 -7.70 -14.41
C ASP A 62 -0.05 -8.35 -13.40
N PRO A 63 0.91 -9.16 -13.87
CA PRO A 63 1.92 -9.75 -13.02
C PRO A 63 2.68 -8.69 -12.21
N GLN A 64 2.82 -8.94 -10.91
CA GLN A 64 3.55 -8.04 -10.01
C GLN A 64 5.04 -8.36 -10.02
N PRO A 65 5.92 -7.37 -9.78
CA PRO A 65 7.33 -7.62 -9.62
C PRO A 65 7.56 -8.54 -8.41
N LEU A 66 8.61 -9.37 -8.49
CA LEU A 66 9.05 -10.16 -7.33
C LEU A 66 9.47 -9.21 -6.20
N ALA A 67 9.12 -9.54 -4.96
CA ALA A 67 9.58 -8.81 -3.79
C ALA A 67 11.12 -8.81 -3.74
N PRO A 68 11.79 -7.64 -3.77
CA PRO A 68 13.25 -7.58 -3.70
C PRO A 68 13.74 -7.99 -2.30
N ASP A 69 15.01 -8.38 -2.18
CA ASP A 69 15.62 -8.88 -0.93
C ASP A 69 15.46 -7.96 0.30
N CYS A 70 15.28 -6.65 0.08
CA CYS A 70 14.98 -5.71 1.15
C CYS A 70 13.57 -5.99 1.74
N ILE A 71 12.59 -6.19 0.87
CA ILE A 71 11.17 -6.37 1.19
C ILE A 71 10.84 -7.83 1.52
N ALA A 72 11.52 -8.79 0.91
CA ALA A 72 11.32 -10.22 1.13
C ALA A 72 11.93 -10.69 2.48
N ARG A 73 11.47 -10.09 3.57
CA ARG A 73 11.90 -10.35 4.96
C ARG A 73 10.70 -10.23 5.89
N ALA A 74 10.89 -10.50 7.18
CA ALA A 74 9.84 -10.35 8.17
C ALA A 74 9.38 -8.88 8.31
N HIS A 75 8.08 -8.64 8.16
CA HIS A 75 7.41 -7.39 8.55
C HIS A 75 6.91 -7.49 9.99
N ASP A 76 6.51 -6.36 10.56
CA ASP A 76 6.04 -6.31 11.95
C ASP A 76 4.67 -6.98 12.12
N ALA A 77 3.84 -6.94 11.07
CA ALA A 77 2.50 -7.50 11.06
C ALA A 77 2.12 -8.07 9.68
N ILE A 78 1.12 -8.95 9.69
CA ILE A 78 0.36 -9.40 8.53
C ILE A 78 -1.07 -8.88 8.69
N ILE A 79 -1.45 -7.90 7.87
CA ILE A 79 -2.81 -7.35 7.82
C ILE A 79 -3.63 -8.20 6.87
N VAL A 80 -4.75 -8.76 7.33
CA VAL A 80 -5.65 -9.60 6.55
C VAL A 80 -6.95 -8.86 6.33
N LEU A 81 -7.18 -8.43 5.08
CA LEU A 81 -8.36 -7.66 4.72
C LEU A 81 -9.62 -8.53 4.75
N GLY A 82 -10.71 -7.98 5.28
CA GLY A 82 -12.01 -8.62 5.35
C GLY A 82 -12.70 -8.73 3.99
N CYS A 83 -13.51 -9.77 3.84
CA CYS A 83 -14.48 -9.84 2.77
C CYS A 83 -15.79 -10.48 3.27
N PRO A 84 -16.91 -10.28 2.58
CA PRO A 84 -18.21 -10.64 3.11
C PRO A 84 -18.31 -12.12 3.47
N ASN A 85 -18.89 -12.40 4.63
CA ASN A 85 -19.32 -13.74 5.00
C ASN A 85 -20.52 -14.17 4.13
N GLU A 86 -20.80 -15.47 4.09
CA GLU A 86 -22.08 -15.96 3.57
C GLU A 86 -23.23 -15.46 4.46
N ASP A 87 -24.44 -15.34 3.93
CA ASP A 87 -25.63 -14.89 4.70
C ASP A 87 -25.90 -15.78 5.93
N THR A 88 -25.45 -17.03 5.88
CA THR A 88 -25.56 -18.01 6.98
C THR A 88 -24.57 -17.78 8.13
N GLY A 89 -23.61 -16.87 7.96
CA GLY A 89 -22.49 -16.65 8.89
C GLY A 89 -21.29 -17.55 8.63
N ALA A 90 -21.38 -18.46 7.66
CA ALA A 90 -20.22 -19.24 7.24
C ALA A 90 -19.16 -18.34 6.57
N ALA A 91 -17.89 -18.70 6.77
CA ALA A 91 -16.79 -18.08 6.05
C ALA A 91 -16.95 -18.30 4.53
N SER A 92 -16.88 -17.22 3.77
CA SER A 92 -16.91 -17.28 2.31
C SER A 92 -15.59 -17.78 1.72
N ALA A 93 -15.59 -18.07 0.42
CA ALA A 93 -14.39 -18.55 -0.27
C ALA A 93 -13.21 -17.55 -0.19
N CYS A 94 -13.49 -16.23 -0.26
CA CYS A 94 -12.44 -15.22 -0.12
C CYS A 94 -11.89 -15.14 1.31
N GLN A 95 -12.74 -15.32 2.34
CA GLN A 95 -12.29 -15.34 3.74
C GLN A 95 -11.31 -16.49 3.98
N ILE A 96 -11.67 -17.67 3.49
CA ILE A 96 -10.83 -18.88 3.55
C ILE A 96 -9.51 -18.66 2.81
N ALA A 97 -9.56 -18.15 1.58
CA ALA A 97 -8.37 -17.90 0.77
C ALA A 97 -7.41 -16.89 1.42
N ARG A 98 -7.93 -15.80 1.99
CA ARG A 98 -7.10 -14.79 2.67
C ARG A 98 -6.46 -15.33 3.94
N ALA A 99 -7.17 -16.13 4.72
CA ALA A 99 -6.60 -16.82 5.87
C ALA A 99 -5.48 -17.81 5.45
N ASP A 100 -5.67 -18.55 4.36
CA ASP A 100 -4.66 -19.47 3.81
C ASP A 100 -3.40 -18.71 3.35
N ILE A 101 -3.56 -17.60 2.62
CA ILE A 101 -2.45 -16.75 2.17
C ILE A 101 -1.68 -16.19 3.37
N ALA A 102 -2.39 -15.68 4.39
CA ALA A 102 -1.77 -15.14 5.59
C ALA A 102 -0.92 -16.19 6.33
N VAL A 103 -1.42 -17.42 6.45
CA VAL A 103 -0.66 -18.52 7.07
C VAL A 103 0.52 -18.95 6.21
N ALA A 104 0.38 -18.95 4.88
CA ALA A 104 1.49 -19.26 3.97
C ALA A 104 2.62 -18.21 4.08
N LEU A 105 2.27 -16.93 4.16
CA LEU A 105 3.22 -15.83 4.34
C LEU A 105 3.92 -15.92 5.71
N SER A 106 3.17 -16.17 6.78
CA SER A 106 3.76 -16.35 8.11
C SER A 106 4.69 -17.56 8.18
N SER A 107 4.29 -18.68 7.58
CA SER A 107 5.11 -19.89 7.47
C SER A 107 6.40 -19.67 6.67
N ALA A 108 6.38 -18.74 5.70
CA ALA A 108 7.56 -18.33 4.94
C ALA A 108 8.43 -17.29 5.67
N GLY A 109 8.02 -16.83 6.86
CA GLY A 109 8.80 -15.91 7.69
C GLY A 109 8.59 -14.43 7.40
N TYR A 110 7.51 -14.05 6.70
CA TYR A 110 7.22 -12.64 6.40
C TYR A 110 6.52 -11.88 7.52
N GLY A 111 6.22 -12.55 8.64
CA GLY A 111 5.59 -11.91 9.79
C GLY A 111 4.93 -12.95 10.69
N ASP A 112 4.74 -12.57 11.94
CA ASP A 112 4.27 -13.49 12.96
C ASP A 112 3.15 -12.88 13.83
N ARG A 113 2.87 -11.59 13.73
CA ARG A 113 1.68 -10.93 14.29
C ARG A 113 0.68 -10.65 13.19
N PHE A 114 -0.61 -10.69 13.54
CA PHE A 114 -1.70 -10.55 12.59
C PHE A 114 -2.65 -9.44 13.02
N ILE A 115 -3.17 -8.72 12.06
CA ILE A 115 -4.29 -7.81 12.24
C ILE A 115 -5.38 -8.26 11.27
N THR A 116 -6.52 -8.72 11.79
CA THR A 116 -7.71 -9.00 10.97
C THR A 116 -8.59 -7.77 10.98
N THR A 117 -9.08 -7.34 9.81
CA THR A 117 -9.77 -6.05 9.66
C THR A 117 -10.98 -6.18 8.74
N GLY A 118 -12.08 -5.52 9.07
CA GLY A 118 -13.35 -5.56 8.31
C GLY A 118 -14.59 -5.69 9.20
N GLY A 119 -15.55 -4.79 8.99
CA GLY A 119 -16.83 -4.73 9.70
C GLY A 119 -17.95 -5.55 9.05
N ALA A 120 -19.15 -5.44 9.61
CA ALA A 120 -20.36 -6.14 9.16
C ALA A 120 -21.14 -5.30 8.12
N VAL A 121 -20.60 -5.17 6.90
CA VAL A 121 -21.12 -4.25 5.87
C VAL A 121 -22.28 -4.84 5.08
N HIS A 122 -22.12 -6.09 4.64
CA HIS A 122 -23.06 -6.74 3.72
C HIS A 122 -24.14 -7.57 4.44
N ASN A 123 -23.83 -8.03 5.65
CA ASN A 123 -24.73 -8.77 6.54
C ASN A 123 -24.31 -8.52 8.00
N GLU A 124 -24.92 -9.22 8.96
CA GLU A 124 -24.67 -9.01 10.39
C GLU A 124 -23.33 -9.57 10.91
N TRP A 125 -22.56 -10.27 10.07
CA TRP A 125 -21.36 -10.99 10.48
C TRP A 125 -20.10 -10.16 10.28
N VAL A 126 -19.44 -9.82 11.39
CA VAL A 126 -18.18 -9.07 11.38
C VAL A 126 -17.08 -9.86 10.68
N GLU A 127 -16.53 -9.31 9.60
CA GLU A 127 -15.54 -9.99 8.75
C GLU A 127 -14.22 -10.27 9.48
N ALA A 128 -13.76 -9.33 10.32
CA ALA A 128 -12.54 -9.45 11.09
C ALA A 128 -12.57 -10.57 12.15
N ASP A 129 -13.74 -10.82 12.74
CA ASP A 129 -13.95 -11.91 13.69
C ASP A 129 -13.87 -13.27 13.00
N THR A 130 -14.51 -13.42 11.84
CA THR A 130 -14.40 -14.65 11.04
C THR A 130 -12.95 -14.94 10.66
N LEU A 131 -12.19 -13.93 10.23
CA LEU A 131 -10.76 -14.10 9.92
C LEU A 131 -9.93 -14.52 11.13
N ARG A 132 -10.19 -13.93 12.31
CA ARG A 132 -9.51 -14.32 13.55
C ARG A 132 -9.72 -15.82 13.81
N ASP A 133 -10.97 -16.25 13.74
CA ASP A 133 -11.33 -17.64 14.02
C ASP A 133 -10.74 -18.60 12.97
N LEU A 134 -10.69 -18.21 11.69
CA LEU A 134 -10.03 -18.96 10.63
C LEU A 134 -8.52 -19.10 10.84
N LEU A 135 -7.83 -18.05 11.32
CA LEU A 135 -6.41 -18.09 11.66
C LEU A 135 -6.14 -18.99 12.87
N ILE A 136 -6.99 -18.92 13.90
CA ILE A 136 -6.91 -19.79 15.08
C ILE A 136 -7.07 -21.26 14.68
N GLN A 137 -8.04 -21.57 13.82
CA GLN A 137 -8.24 -22.93 13.30
C GLN A 137 -7.03 -23.46 12.52
N ARG A 138 -6.21 -22.57 11.95
CA ARG A 138 -4.95 -22.91 11.25
C ARG A 138 -3.73 -22.94 12.18
N GLY A 139 -3.93 -22.82 13.49
CA GLY A 139 -2.87 -22.94 14.49
C GLY A 139 -2.17 -21.64 14.86
N ILE A 140 -2.66 -20.48 14.40
CA ILE A 140 -2.18 -19.18 14.89
C ILE A 140 -2.75 -18.94 16.30
N SER A 141 -1.88 -18.66 17.25
CA SER A 141 -2.32 -18.38 18.62
C SER A 141 -3.08 -17.05 18.70
N ALA A 142 -4.18 -17.00 19.46
CA ALA A 142 -5.05 -15.83 19.54
C ALA A 142 -4.34 -14.57 20.06
N ASP A 143 -3.33 -14.70 20.92
CA ASP A 143 -2.52 -13.58 21.44
C ASP A 143 -1.67 -12.88 20.36
N ARG A 144 -1.51 -13.52 19.19
CA ARG A 144 -0.80 -12.97 18.03
C ARG A 144 -1.75 -12.25 17.06
N ILE A 145 -3.05 -12.23 17.32
CA ILE A 145 -4.06 -11.66 16.43
C ILE A 145 -4.74 -10.47 17.10
N LYS A 146 -4.73 -9.32 16.43
CA LYS A 146 -5.55 -8.16 16.76
C LYS A 146 -6.72 -8.10 15.78
N THR A 147 -7.91 -7.77 16.29
CA THR A 147 -9.13 -7.70 15.48
C THR A 147 -9.60 -6.26 15.42
N GLU A 148 -9.91 -5.81 14.20
CA GLU A 148 -10.34 -4.47 13.84
C GLU A 148 -11.72 -4.57 13.14
N PRO A 149 -12.84 -4.28 13.83
CA PRO A 149 -14.17 -4.57 13.30
C PRO A 149 -14.92 -3.38 12.70
N LEU A 150 -14.27 -2.23 12.50
CA LEU A 150 -14.91 -0.96 12.16
C LEU A 150 -14.88 -0.64 10.66
N ALA A 151 -13.91 -1.16 9.92
CA ALA A 151 -13.73 -0.84 8.51
C ALA A 151 -14.94 -1.26 7.65
N GLU A 152 -15.56 -0.32 6.96
CA GLU A 152 -16.66 -0.60 6.02
C GLU A 152 -16.19 -0.62 4.55
N HIS A 153 -14.98 -0.12 4.30
CA HIS A 153 -14.37 -0.03 2.99
C HIS A 153 -12.90 -0.44 3.02
N THR A 154 -12.35 -0.74 1.84
CA THR A 154 -11.00 -1.29 1.68
C THR A 154 -9.90 -0.38 2.26
N ASP A 155 -10.04 0.92 2.13
CA ASP A 155 -9.13 1.93 2.69
C ASP A 155 -9.27 2.07 4.21
N GLU A 156 -10.49 2.01 4.73
CA GLU A 156 -10.73 2.02 6.18
C GLU A 156 -10.02 0.85 6.88
N ASN A 157 -9.88 -0.30 6.20
CA ASN A 157 -9.12 -1.43 6.73
C ASN A 157 -7.67 -1.04 7.04
N ILE A 158 -6.99 -0.37 6.10
CA ILE A 158 -5.59 0.04 6.30
C ILE A 158 -5.51 1.17 7.32
N TYR A 159 -6.41 2.15 7.26
CA TYR A 159 -6.49 3.21 8.27
C TYR A 159 -6.54 2.64 9.69
N HIS A 160 -7.54 1.82 9.99
CA HIS A 160 -7.72 1.28 11.33
C HIS A 160 -6.61 0.29 11.72
N SER A 161 -6.11 -0.50 10.76
CA SER A 161 -4.93 -1.34 10.98
C SER A 161 -3.68 -0.50 11.32
N THR A 162 -3.52 0.66 10.69
CA THR A 162 -2.40 1.59 10.93
C THR A 162 -2.45 2.17 12.34
N GLN A 163 -3.64 2.48 12.85
CA GLN A 163 -3.83 2.90 14.25
C GLN A 163 -3.39 1.80 15.22
N ILE A 164 -3.75 0.55 14.95
CA ILE A 164 -3.29 -0.61 15.73
C ILE A 164 -1.77 -0.75 15.66
N MET A 165 -1.19 -0.66 14.46
CA MET A 165 0.26 -0.71 14.27
C MET A 165 0.98 0.38 15.06
N GLU A 166 0.46 1.60 15.06
CA GLU A 166 1.02 2.70 15.84
C GLU A 166 1.03 2.41 17.34
N MET A 167 -0.09 1.94 17.89
CA MET A 167 -0.18 1.56 19.31
C MET A 167 0.77 0.41 19.68
N GLU A 168 1.07 -0.48 18.74
CA GLU A 168 1.97 -1.63 18.93
C GLU A 168 3.43 -1.31 18.56
N GLY A 169 3.75 -0.06 18.19
CA GLY A 169 5.11 0.34 17.80
C GLY A 169 5.59 -0.26 16.48
N GLN A 170 4.68 -0.70 15.61
CA GLN A 170 4.96 -1.34 14.33
C GLN A 170 5.13 -0.30 13.22
N ALA A 171 6.00 -0.59 12.25
CA ALA A 171 6.34 0.32 11.16
C ALA A 171 6.04 -0.26 9.77
N SER A 172 5.95 -1.58 9.64
CA SER A 172 5.79 -2.29 8.38
C SER A 172 4.77 -3.42 8.48
N ALA A 173 4.04 -3.70 7.39
CA ALA A 173 3.15 -4.84 7.32
C ALA A 173 3.16 -5.50 5.94
N VAL A 174 2.83 -6.80 5.91
CA VAL A 174 2.35 -7.45 4.70
C VAL A 174 0.82 -7.36 4.66
N VAL A 175 0.25 -6.87 3.56
CA VAL A 175 -1.20 -6.74 3.38
C VAL A 175 -1.72 -7.87 2.50
N VAL A 176 -2.71 -8.61 3.00
CA VAL A 176 -3.25 -9.81 2.38
C VAL A 176 -4.64 -9.56 1.82
N SER A 177 -4.80 -9.91 0.55
CA SER A 177 -6.07 -10.06 -0.16
C SER A 177 -5.94 -11.19 -1.17
N ASP A 178 -7.04 -11.87 -1.48
CA ASP A 178 -7.10 -12.92 -2.51
C ASP A 178 -7.18 -12.33 -3.92
N GLN A 179 -7.36 -11.02 -4.05
CA GLN A 179 -7.48 -10.32 -5.32
C GLN A 179 -6.41 -9.21 -5.44
N PRO A 180 -5.45 -9.32 -6.38
CA PRO A 180 -4.42 -8.30 -6.62
C PRO A 180 -4.98 -6.90 -6.86
N GLY A 181 -6.12 -6.82 -7.56
CA GLY A 181 -6.78 -5.54 -7.79
C GLY A 181 -7.26 -4.84 -6.53
N HIS A 182 -7.68 -5.57 -5.50
CA HIS A 182 -7.96 -4.95 -4.20
C HIS A 182 -6.69 -4.38 -3.58
N LEU A 183 -5.55 -5.06 -3.65
CA LEU A 183 -4.29 -4.54 -3.10
C LEU A 183 -3.81 -3.29 -3.83
N LEU A 184 -3.89 -3.28 -5.16
CA LEU A 184 -3.48 -2.12 -5.97
C LEU A 184 -4.41 -0.93 -5.77
N LEU A 185 -5.72 -1.16 -5.75
CA LEU A 185 -6.70 -0.10 -5.46
C LEU A 185 -6.61 0.37 -4.01
N THR A 186 -6.26 -0.52 -3.08
CA THR A 186 -5.88 -0.14 -1.71
C THR A 186 -4.72 0.83 -1.83
N GLY A 187 -3.53 0.44 -2.29
CA GLY A 187 -2.37 1.33 -2.23
C GLY A 187 -2.49 2.64 -3.00
N LEU A 188 -3.28 2.64 -4.07
CA LEU A 188 -3.62 3.83 -4.83
C LEU A 188 -4.58 4.77 -4.08
N CYS A 189 -5.66 4.24 -3.50
CA CYS A 189 -6.69 5.06 -2.85
C CYS A 189 -6.40 5.29 -1.35
N ASP A 190 -5.55 4.46 -0.75
CA ASP A 190 -5.03 4.45 0.63
C ASP A 190 -3.86 5.42 0.83
N SER A 191 -3.52 6.22 -0.18
CA SER A 191 -2.96 7.55 0.11
C SER A 191 -3.93 8.44 0.92
N ASN A 192 -5.02 7.83 1.43
CA ASN A 192 -5.83 8.23 2.57
C ASN A 192 -6.16 9.68 2.49
N CYS A 193 -6.76 10.06 1.37
CA CYS A 193 -7.45 11.33 1.31
C CYS A 193 -6.48 12.50 1.58
N CYS A 194 -5.22 12.36 1.17
CA CYS A 194 -4.13 13.31 1.41
C CYS A 194 -3.56 13.37 2.82
N VAL A 195 -3.65 12.29 3.60
CA VAL A 195 -2.96 12.20 4.89
C VAL A 195 -1.73 11.29 4.83
N ASP A 196 -0.72 11.66 5.61
CA ASP A 196 0.54 10.93 5.75
C ASP A 196 0.37 9.74 6.71
N LEU A 197 -0.38 8.71 6.30
CA LEU A 197 -0.53 7.47 7.09
C LEU A 197 0.55 6.45 6.75
N GLY A 198 0.82 6.25 5.46
CA GLY A 198 1.79 5.27 4.99
C GLY A 198 1.71 5.07 3.49
N ARG A 199 2.47 4.11 2.96
CA ARG A 199 2.44 3.74 1.55
C ARG A 199 2.39 2.23 1.40
N LEU A 200 1.64 1.78 0.41
CA LEU A 200 1.49 0.38 0.01
C LEU A 200 2.03 0.18 -1.41
N SER A 201 2.90 -0.80 -1.56
CA SER A 201 3.38 -1.31 -2.85
C SER A 201 3.02 -2.78 -2.97
N VAL A 202 2.87 -3.32 -4.17
CA VAL A 202 2.41 -4.71 -4.37
C VAL A 202 3.51 -5.52 -5.04
N PHE A 203 3.76 -6.72 -4.51
CA PHE A 203 4.80 -7.63 -4.99
C PHE A 203 4.33 -9.08 -4.96
N ASP A 204 4.98 -9.92 -5.77
CA ASP A 204 4.95 -11.36 -5.62
C ASP A 204 5.96 -11.80 -4.55
N PHE A 205 5.49 -12.39 -3.46
CA PHE A 205 6.31 -12.92 -2.37
C PHE A 205 6.57 -14.41 -2.59
N PRO A 206 7.84 -14.86 -2.57
CA PRO A 206 8.15 -16.28 -2.70
C PRO A 206 7.72 -17.04 -1.44
N ILE A 207 7.01 -18.15 -1.62
CA ILE A 207 6.60 -19.08 -0.56
C ILE A 207 7.02 -20.51 -0.94
N ALA A 208 6.92 -21.45 -0.01
CA ALA A 208 7.39 -22.84 -0.21
C ALA A 208 6.90 -23.48 -1.52
N ASN A 209 5.65 -23.21 -1.91
CA ASN A 209 5.01 -23.80 -3.09
C ASN A 209 4.70 -22.78 -4.20
N GLY A 210 5.56 -21.78 -4.38
CA GLY A 210 5.44 -20.81 -5.48
C GLY A 210 5.52 -19.37 -4.99
N ARG A 211 4.49 -18.59 -5.31
CA ARG A 211 4.42 -17.16 -4.97
C ARG A 211 2.99 -16.74 -4.68
N VAL A 212 2.86 -15.74 -3.83
CA VAL A 212 1.58 -15.07 -3.53
C VAL A 212 1.76 -13.57 -3.73
N THR A 213 0.78 -12.94 -4.36
CA THR A 213 0.76 -11.49 -4.48
C THR A 213 0.26 -10.88 -3.17
N ALA A 214 1.04 -9.98 -2.58
CA ALA A 214 0.69 -9.30 -1.34
C ALA A 214 1.22 -7.86 -1.35
N GLY A 215 0.67 -7.02 -0.47
CA GLY A 215 1.13 -5.65 -0.31
C GLY A 215 2.28 -5.54 0.68
N HIS A 216 3.28 -4.73 0.38
CA HIS A 216 4.26 -4.21 1.34
C HIS A 216 3.82 -2.81 1.78
N TYR A 217 3.36 -2.73 3.02
CA TYR A 217 2.94 -1.49 3.67
C TYR A 217 4.04 -0.95 4.59
N VAL A 218 4.26 0.36 4.55
CA VAL A 218 5.14 1.08 5.49
C VAL A 218 4.42 2.32 5.98
N ARG A 219 4.38 2.49 7.31
CA ARG A 219 3.75 3.65 7.96
C ARG A 219 4.61 4.91 7.78
N HIS A 220 3.97 6.07 7.70
CA HIS A 220 4.64 7.34 7.91
C HIS A 220 5.20 7.38 9.36
N PRO A 221 6.38 7.96 9.62
CA PRO A 221 7.24 8.75 8.72
C PRO A 221 8.34 7.98 7.98
N TRP A 222 8.29 6.64 7.93
CA TRP A 222 9.32 5.84 7.22
C TRP A 222 9.02 5.68 5.73
N ALA A 223 7.75 5.84 5.33
CA ALA A 223 7.37 6.02 3.94
C ALA A 223 7.42 7.51 3.55
N ASN A 224 7.67 7.79 2.26
CA ASN A 224 7.61 9.15 1.72
C ASN A 224 6.23 9.78 2.01
N PRO A 225 6.15 11.09 2.32
CA PRO A 225 4.86 11.77 2.48
C PRO A 225 4.09 11.82 1.16
N ILE A 226 2.76 11.94 1.24
CA ILE A 226 1.90 12.10 0.05
C ILE A 226 2.11 13.50 -0.53
N SER A 227 2.44 13.58 -1.82
CA SER A 227 2.64 14.88 -2.48
C SER A 227 1.33 15.54 -2.90
N ALA A 228 1.32 16.87 -3.02
CA ALA A 228 0.16 17.62 -3.52
C ALA A 228 -0.29 17.19 -4.93
N ALA A 229 0.64 16.70 -5.76
CA ALA A 229 0.32 16.17 -7.09
C ALA A 229 -0.40 14.81 -7.00
N GLU A 230 0.03 13.91 -6.12
CA GLU A 230 -0.67 12.65 -5.83
C GLU A 230 -2.07 12.93 -5.30
N CYS A 231 -2.19 13.89 -4.39
CA CYS A 231 -3.46 14.37 -3.87
C CYS A 231 -4.43 14.85 -4.94
N THR A 232 -3.97 15.75 -5.81
CA THR A 232 -4.78 16.28 -6.91
C THR A 232 -5.26 15.16 -7.84
N HIS A 233 -4.43 14.13 -8.05
CA HIS A 233 -4.77 12.97 -8.86
C HIS A 233 -5.87 12.09 -8.25
N ILE A 234 -5.89 12.00 -6.92
CA ILE A 234 -6.90 11.24 -6.16
C ILE A 234 -8.21 12.03 -6.10
N GLU A 235 -8.14 13.33 -5.81
CA GLU A 235 -9.32 14.22 -5.70
C GLU A 235 -9.97 14.54 -7.05
N THR A 236 -9.17 14.60 -8.13
CA THR A 236 -9.65 14.80 -9.49
C THR A 236 -9.56 13.45 -10.20
N PRO A 237 -10.66 12.67 -10.29
CA PRO A 237 -10.65 11.27 -10.71
C PRO A 237 -10.43 11.14 -12.24
N THR A 238 -9.32 11.67 -12.73
CA THR A 238 -8.89 11.63 -14.13
C THR A 238 -8.70 10.20 -14.61
N LYS A 239 -8.27 9.30 -13.71
CA LYS A 239 -8.25 7.85 -13.97
C LYS A 239 -9.58 7.13 -13.68
N PHE A 240 -10.63 7.82 -13.23
CA PHE A 240 -11.88 7.19 -12.73
C PHE A 240 -11.68 6.16 -11.61
N MET A 241 -10.56 6.24 -10.88
CA MET A 241 -10.30 5.42 -9.71
C MET A 241 -10.65 6.20 -8.44
N CYS A 242 -10.91 5.50 -7.33
CA CYS A 242 -11.24 6.11 -6.04
C CYS A 242 -12.50 7.03 -6.09
N THR A 243 -13.50 6.71 -6.91
CA THR A 243 -14.69 7.57 -7.10
C THR A 243 -15.60 7.68 -5.86
N ASN A 244 -15.37 6.88 -4.84
CA ASN A 244 -16.11 6.88 -3.57
C ASN A 244 -15.39 7.63 -2.43
N LEU A 245 -14.37 8.46 -2.71
CA LEU A 245 -13.68 9.32 -1.72
C LEU A 245 -14.65 10.13 -0.85
N ALA A 246 -15.69 10.70 -1.46
CA ALA A 246 -16.70 11.47 -0.73
C ALA A 246 -17.63 10.61 0.17
N GLN A 247 -17.48 9.29 0.20
CA GLN A 247 -18.26 8.38 1.06
C GLN A 247 -17.43 7.79 2.20
N ARG A 248 -16.12 7.65 1.99
CA ARG A 248 -15.17 7.08 2.95
C ARG A 248 -15.05 7.97 4.18
N ARG A 249 -15.31 7.39 5.35
CA ARG A 249 -15.32 8.17 6.59
C ARG A 249 -13.92 8.67 6.90
N ALA A 250 -12.91 7.80 6.78
CA ALA A 250 -11.49 8.11 6.96
C ALA A 250 -11.00 9.38 6.21
N CYS A 251 -11.70 9.80 5.14
CA CYS A 251 -11.40 11.00 4.36
C CYS A 251 -12.03 12.30 4.82
N LYS A 252 -13.09 12.25 5.64
CA LYS A 252 -13.97 13.40 5.88
C LYS A 252 -13.62 14.23 7.09
N GLU A 253 -12.90 13.66 8.04
CA GLU A 253 -12.56 14.32 9.28
C GLU A 253 -11.04 14.25 9.46
N THR A 254 -10.42 15.32 9.92
CA THR A 254 -9.18 15.20 10.69
C THR A 254 -9.50 14.30 11.88
N PHE A 255 -9.38 12.98 11.71
CA PHE A 255 -9.71 12.00 12.76
C PHE A 255 -8.71 12.15 13.90
N GLU A 256 -9.03 13.02 14.85
CA GLU A 256 -8.62 12.88 16.23
C GLU A 256 -9.58 11.84 16.85
N LEU A 257 -9.05 10.67 17.24
CA LEU A 257 -9.70 9.80 18.22
C LEU A 257 -9.41 10.32 19.63
#